data_AF-A0A7X9AWF2-F1
#
_entry.id   AF-A0A7X9AWF2-F1
#
_cell.length_a   1.000
_cell.length_b   1.000
_cell.length_c   1.000
_cell.angle_alpha   90.00
_cell.angle_beta   90.00
_cell.angle_gamma   90.00
#
_symmetry.space_group_name_H-M   'P 1'
#
loop_
_entity.id
_entity.type
_entity.pdbx_description
1 polymer ?
#
loop_
_entity_poly.entity_id
_entity_poly.type
_entity_poly.pdbx_seq_one_letter_code
_entity_poly.pdbx_strand_id
1 'polypeptide(L)'
;MAQKTSREVIRFNGIFTPELRRRLQVKRLELGLAYQRLGALLQVNWSTIRKWECGQTKCCTLNMRKRVEDFLNGKYDEILIKEMQDPLTGSYPIRPPCQVISCMERFSNAYQLLKPMPDLRTKLVKKLEQVTNQSMEQLLQGNYAPKSKRRL
;
A
#
# COMPACT_ATOMS: atom_id res chain seq x y z
N MET A 1 -28.47 2.74 11.15
CA MET A 1 -29.21 2.02 10.07
C MET A 1 -28.24 1.79 8.92
N ALA A 2 -27.83 0.54 8.70
CA ALA A 2 -26.86 0.19 7.67
C ALA A 2 -27.52 0.27 6.29
N GLN A 3 -27.09 1.20 5.45
CA GLN A 3 -27.49 1.25 4.05
C GLN A 3 -26.88 0.03 3.35
N LYS A 4 -27.69 -1.02 3.20
CA LYS A 4 -27.42 -2.15 2.32
C LYS A 4 -27.55 -1.65 0.88
N THR A 5 -26.49 -1.00 0.37
CA THR A 5 -26.40 -0.61 -1.03
C THR A 5 -26.41 -1.89 -1.86
N SER A 6 -27.49 -2.08 -2.61
CA SER A 6 -27.59 -3.09 -3.67
C SER A 6 -26.40 -2.88 -4.62
N ARG A 7 -25.34 -3.69 -4.47
CA ARG A 7 -24.18 -3.64 -5.36
C ARG A 7 -24.68 -4.05 -6.75
N GLU A 8 -24.78 -3.10 -7.67
CA GLU A 8 -24.99 -3.40 -9.08
C GLU A 8 -23.89 -4.37 -9.54
N VAL A 9 -24.29 -5.54 -10.02
CA VAL A 9 -23.34 -6.54 -10.53
C VAL A 9 -22.66 -5.96 -11.77
N ILE A 10 -21.38 -5.71 -11.67
CA ILE A 10 -20.57 -5.19 -12.76
C ILE A 10 -20.30 -6.34 -13.72
N ARG A 11 -20.75 -6.19 -14.98
CA ARG A 11 -20.34 -7.06 -16.09
C ARG A 11 -19.19 -6.41 -16.86
N PHE A 12 -18.07 -7.10 -16.95
CA PHE A 12 -16.85 -6.59 -17.57
C PHE A 12 -16.57 -7.28 -18.90
N ASN A 13 -16.71 -6.52 -19.99
CA ASN A 13 -16.47 -7.00 -21.36
C ASN A 13 -14.98 -7.00 -21.77
N GLY A 14 -14.06 -6.67 -20.85
CA GLY A 14 -12.63 -6.59 -21.11
C GLY A 14 -12.12 -5.22 -21.55
N ILE A 15 -12.99 -4.20 -21.63
CA ILE A 15 -12.63 -2.83 -21.98
C ILE A 15 -12.68 -1.94 -20.74
N PHE A 16 -11.56 -1.28 -20.43
CA PHE A 16 -11.47 -0.32 -19.33
C PHE A 16 -11.98 1.05 -19.78
N THR A 17 -13.28 1.29 -19.59
CA THR A 17 -13.86 2.64 -19.69
C THR A 17 -13.31 3.53 -18.57
N PRO A 18 -13.34 4.88 -18.72
CA PRO A 18 -12.90 5.79 -17.65
C PRO A 18 -13.57 5.51 -16.30
N GLU A 19 -14.86 5.18 -16.31
CA GLU A 19 -15.61 4.81 -15.11
C GLU A 19 -15.08 3.52 -14.47
N LEU A 20 -14.87 2.47 -15.26
CA LEU A 20 -14.33 1.20 -14.76
C LEU A 20 -12.90 1.35 -14.20
N ARG A 21 -12.08 2.22 -14.79
CA ARG A 21 -10.74 2.52 -14.24
C ARG A 21 -10.82 3.16 -12.88
N ARG A 22 -11.71 4.14 -12.72
CA ARG A 22 -11.93 4.81 -11.45
C ARG A 22 -12.42 3.83 -10.40
N ARG A 23 -13.38 2.96 -10.75
CA ARG A 23 -13.86 1.91 -9.85
C ARG A 23 -12.77 0.92 -9.44
N LEU A 24 -11.93 0.48 -10.40
CA LEU A 24 -10.80 -0.40 -10.12
C LEU A 24 -9.83 0.26 -9.12
N GLN A 25 -9.48 1.52 -9.36
CA GLN A 25 -8.58 2.29 -8.50
C GLN A 25 -9.16 2.50 -7.10
N VAL A 26 -10.41 2.95 -7.00
CA VAL A 26 -11.09 3.18 -5.72
C VAL A 26 -11.14 1.90 -4.92
N LYS A 27 -11.57 0.80 -5.53
CA LYS A 27 -11.65 -0.50 -4.85
C LYS A 27 -10.29 -0.97 -4.33
N ARG A 28 -9.24 -0.85 -5.15
CA ARG A 28 -7.87 -1.19 -4.73
C ARG A 28 -7.45 -0.39 -3.50
N LEU A 29 -7.76 0.90 -3.47
CA LEU A 29 -7.41 1.79 -2.36
C LEU A 29 -8.26 1.53 -1.10
N GLU A 30 -9.56 1.25 -1.25
CA GLU A 30 -10.45 0.88 -0.15
C GLU A 30 -9.98 -0.40 0.56
N LEU A 31 -9.47 -1.36 -0.22
CA LEU A 31 -8.87 -2.59 0.29
C LEU A 31 -7.40 -2.40 0.71
N GLY A 32 -6.85 -1.19 0.71
CA GLY A 32 -5.47 -0.93 1.12
C GLY A 32 -4.39 -1.64 0.29
N LEU A 33 -4.70 -2.05 -0.94
CA LEU A 33 -3.82 -2.89 -1.75
C LEU A 33 -2.78 -2.07 -2.51
N ALA A 34 -1.51 -2.50 -2.39
CA ALA A 34 -0.45 -2.09 -3.31
C ALA A 34 -0.64 -2.71 -4.71
N TYR A 35 -0.08 -2.08 -5.75
CA TYR A 35 -0.17 -2.58 -7.12
C TYR A 35 0.39 -4.00 -7.28
N GLN A 36 1.44 -4.35 -6.54
CA GLN A 36 2.07 -5.67 -6.56
C GLN A 36 1.12 -6.75 -6.05
N ARG A 37 0.32 -6.45 -5.03
CA ARG A 37 -0.65 -7.40 -4.45
C ARG A 37 -1.83 -7.62 -5.39
N LEU A 38 -2.38 -6.55 -5.95
CA LEU A 38 -3.43 -6.68 -6.96
C LEU A 38 -2.92 -7.38 -8.23
N GLY A 39 -1.67 -7.12 -8.62
CA GLY A 39 -1.00 -7.82 -9.71
C GLY A 39 -0.87 -9.31 -9.44
N ALA A 40 -0.39 -9.71 -8.26
CA ALA A 40 -0.29 -11.11 -7.86
C ALA A 40 -1.67 -11.81 -7.87
N LEU A 41 -2.70 -11.18 -7.30
CA LEU A 41 -4.07 -11.69 -7.27
C LEU A 41 -4.62 -11.95 -8.68
N LEU A 42 -4.44 -10.98 -9.58
CA LEU A 42 -4.93 -11.07 -10.96
C LEU A 42 -3.97 -11.86 -11.88
N GLN A 43 -2.83 -12.30 -11.36
CA GLN A 43 -1.70 -12.92 -12.06
C GLN A 43 -1.19 -12.09 -13.24
N VAL A 44 -1.00 -10.79 -13.01
CA VAL A 44 -0.38 -9.87 -13.96
C VAL A 44 0.68 -9.00 -13.33
N ASN A 45 1.55 -8.48 -14.17
CA ASN A 45 2.57 -7.54 -13.74
C ASN A 45 1.90 -6.31 -13.09
N TRP A 46 2.46 -5.82 -11.98
CA TRP A 46 1.99 -4.62 -11.28
C TRP A 46 1.90 -3.40 -12.21
N SER A 47 2.79 -3.32 -13.20
CA SER A 47 2.81 -2.24 -14.19
C SER A 47 1.60 -2.28 -15.14
N THR A 48 1.03 -3.47 -15.38
CA THR A 48 -0.21 -3.66 -16.15
C THR A 48 -1.40 -3.10 -15.39
N ILE A 49 -1.49 -3.32 -14.07
CA ILE A 49 -2.53 -2.73 -13.22
C ILE A 49 -2.47 -1.20 -13.27
N ARG A 50 -1.27 -0.63 -13.11
CA ARG A 50 -1.04 0.82 -13.22
C ARG A 50 -1.46 1.34 -14.60
N LYS A 51 -1.12 0.64 -15.68
CA LYS A 51 -1.50 1.02 -17.06
C LYS A 51 -3.01 1.01 -17.27
N TRP A 52 -3.74 0.09 -16.64
CA TRP A 52 -5.19 0.07 -16.68
C TRP A 52 -5.78 1.27 -15.95
N GLU A 53 -5.37 1.52 -14.70
CA GLU A 53 -5.86 2.66 -13.90
C GLU A 53 -5.54 4.00 -14.57
N CYS A 54 -4.33 4.17 -15.11
CA CYS A 54 -3.92 5.39 -15.81
C CYS A 54 -4.41 5.49 -17.27
N GLY A 55 -5.10 4.45 -17.79
CA GLY A 55 -5.64 4.44 -19.14
C GLY A 55 -4.63 4.31 -20.28
N GLN A 56 -3.39 3.96 -19.98
CA GLN A 56 -2.36 3.62 -20.98
C GLN A 56 -2.67 2.31 -21.71
N THR A 57 -3.43 1.41 -21.09
CA THR A 57 -3.95 0.19 -21.70
C THR A 57 -5.46 0.14 -21.55
N LYS A 58 -6.15 -0.05 -22.68
CA LYS A 58 -7.62 0.06 -22.76
C LYS A 58 -8.35 -1.27 -22.63
N CYS A 59 -7.65 -2.39 -22.77
CA CYS A 59 -8.27 -3.72 -22.75
C CYS A 59 -7.39 -4.76 -22.05
N CYS A 60 -8.00 -5.89 -21.70
CA CYS A 60 -7.29 -7.09 -21.24
C CYS A 60 -7.71 -8.32 -22.06
N THR A 61 -6.91 -9.39 -21.96
CA THR A 61 -7.18 -10.66 -22.61
C THR A 61 -8.40 -11.36 -22.01
N LEU A 62 -9.03 -12.24 -22.79
CA LEU A 62 -10.24 -12.98 -22.39
C LEU A 62 -10.11 -13.68 -21.04
N ASN A 63 -8.97 -14.35 -20.81
CA ASN A 63 -8.69 -15.10 -19.59
C ASN A 63 -8.68 -14.22 -18.32
N MET A 64 -8.45 -12.92 -18.48
CA MET A 64 -8.35 -11.97 -17.36
C MET A 64 -9.67 -11.28 -17.04
N ARG A 65 -10.62 -11.26 -17.99
CA ARG A 65 -11.91 -10.56 -17.83
C ARG A 65 -12.64 -11.04 -16.59
N LYS A 66 -12.74 -12.36 -16.42
CA LYS A 66 -13.42 -12.98 -15.28
C LYS A 66 -12.79 -12.57 -13.94
N ARG A 67 -11.46 -12.55 -13.84
CA ARG A 67 -10.74 -12.18 -12.60
C ARG A 67 -10.92 -10.71 -12.25
N VAL A 68 -10.87 -9.83 -13.25
CA VAL A 68 -11.13 -8.39 -13.05
C VAL A 68 -12.59 -8.17 -12.66
N GLU A 69 -13.53 -8.86 -13.29
CA GLU A 69 -14.96 -8.84 -12.93
C GLU A 69 -15.20 -9.32 -11.51
N ASP A 70 -14.62 -10.46 -11.14
CA ASP A 70 -14.71 -11.06 -9.81
C ASP A 70 -14.13 -10.13 -8.74
N PHE A 71 -13.00 -9.47 -9.04
CA PHE A 71 -12.42 -8.45 -8.18
C PHE A 71 -13.36 -7.25 -8.03
N LEU A 72 -13.85 -6.66 -9.12
CA LEU A 72 -14.73 -5.49 -9.07
C LEU A 72 -16.03 -5.78 -8.29
N ASN A 73 -16.60 -6.98 -8.44
CA ASN A 73 -17.79 -7.41 -7.70
C ASN A 73 -17.50 -7.83 -6.26
N GLY A 74 -16.23 -8.01 -5.89
CA GLY A 74 -15.80 -8.22 -4.52
C GLY A 74 -15.76 -9.65 -4.04
N LYS A 75 -15.65 -10.60 -4.96
CA LYS A 75 -15.48 -12.02 -4.61
C LYS A 75 -14.18 -12.31 -3.86
N TYR A 76 -13.19 -11.42 -3.96
CA TYR A 76 -11.92 -11.54 -3.25
C TYR A 76 -11.86 -10.70 -1.98
N ASP A 77 -12.86 -9.85 -1.69
CA ASP A 77 -12.78 -8.85 -0.61
C ASP A 77 -12.52 -9.54 0.74
N GLU A 78 -13.27 -10.60 1.07
CA GLU A 78 -13.13 -11.33 2.34
C GLU A 78 -11.76 -11.97 2.50
N ILE A 79 -11.24 -12.60 1.44
CA ILE A 79 -9.92 -13.26 1.45
C ILE A 79 -8.82 -12.21 1.61
N LEU A 80 -8.90 -11.11 0.87
CA LEU A 80 -7.91 -10.03 0.94
C LEU A 80 -7.92 -9.33 2.30
N ILE A 81 -9.09 -9.07 2.87
CA ILE A 81 -9.22 -8.51 4.23
C ILE A 81 -8.61 -9.46 5.26
N LYS A 82 -8.83 -10.77 5.11
CA LYS A 82 -8.25 -11.79 5.99
C LYS A 82 -6.73 -11.88 5.84
N GLU A 83 -6.20 -11.85 4.62
CA GLU A 83 -4.75 -11.84 4.34
C GLU A 83 -4.05 -10.58 4.83
N MET A 84 -4.75 -9.43 4.87
CA MET A 84 -4.24 -8.21 5.47
C MET A 84 -4.12 -8.28 7.00
N GLN A 85 -4.96 -9.10 7.63
CA GLN A 85 -4.91 -9.36 9.07
C GLN A 85 -3.86 -10.41 9.44
N ASP A 86 -3.25 -11.09 8.46
CA ASP A 86 -2.20 -12.07 8.68
C ASP A 86 -0.84 -11.37 8.96
N PRO A 87 -0.24 -11.59 10.15
CA PRO A 87 1.05 -11.02 10.55
C PRO A 87 2.22 -11.36 9.62
N LEU A 88 2.14 -12.48 8.90
CA LEU A 88 3.22 -13.01 8.07
C LEU A 88 3.15 -12.52 6.61
N THR A 89 1.98 -12.09 6.14
CA THR A 89 1.78 -11.60 4.75
C THR A 89 1.39 -10.13 4.64
N GLY A 90 1.12 -9.43 5.74
CA GLY A 90 0.70 -8.02 5.78
C GLY A 90 1.84 -7.00 5.59
N SER A 91 1.63 -6.05 4.68
CA SER A 91 2.19 -4.69 4.80
C SER A 91 0.99 -3.81 5.21
N TYR A 92 0.76 -3.39 6.45
CA TYR A 92 1.35 -3.66 7.76
C TYR A 92 0.30 -4.38 8.62
N PRO A 93 0.63 -5.43 9.38
CA PRO A 93 -0.37 -6.24 10.09
C PRO A 93 -0.98 -5.55 11.32
N ILE A 94 -0.41 -4.44 11.77
CA ILE A 94 -0.97 -3.56 12.81
C ILE A 94 -0.81 -2.13 12.31
N ARG A 95 -1.88 -1.31 12.37
CA ARG A 95 -1.77 0.14 12.12
C ARG A 95 -0.68 0.69 13.05
N PRO A 96 0.43 1.23 12.53
CA PRO A 96 1.47 1.76 13.41
C PRO A 96 0.87 2.84 14.33
N PRO A 97 1.33 2.97 15.59
CA PRO A 97 0.88 4.02 16.47
C PRO A 97 0.94 5.39 15.78
N CYS A 98 0.02 6.31 16.10
CA CYS A 98 -0.06 7.62 15.43
C CYS A 98 1.28 8.38 15.41
N GLN A 99 2.13 8.14 16.41
CA GLN A 99 3.49 8.68 16.48
C GLN A 99 4.36 8.19 15.32
N VAL A 100 4.31 6.89 14.99
CA VAL A 100 5.04 6.31 13.87
C VAL A 100 4.54 6.88 12.54
N ILE A 101 3.22 7.00 12.38
CA ILE A 101 2.61 7.61 11.18
C ILE A 101 3.05 9.06 11.03
N SER A 102 2.97 9.87 12.10
CA SER A 102 3.41 11.27 12.07
C SER A 102 4.90 11.39 11.76
N CYS A 103 5.74 10.49 12.27
CA CYS A 103 7.17 10.47 11.92
C CYS A 103 7.38 10.18 10.43
N MET A 104 6.66 9.20 9.86
CA MET A 104 6.74 8.88 8.43
C MET A 104 6.26 10.05 7.57
N GLU A 105 5.17 10.72 7.94
CA GLU A 105 4.65 11.90 7.24
C GLU A 105 5.62 13.08 7.31
N ARG A 106 6.21 13.38 8.48
CA ARG A 106 7.21 14.43 8.64
C ARG A 106 8.44 14.15 7.77
N PHE A 107 8.92 12.91 7.78
CA PHE A 107 10.05 12.52 6.93
C PHE A 107 9.70 12.67 5.45
N SER A 108 8.54 12.17 5.03
CA SER A 108 8.06 12.28 3.65
C SER A 108 7.97 13.76 3.22
N ASN A 109 7.36 14.61 4.05
CA ASN A 109 7.22 16.04 3.77
C ASN A 109 8.58 16.74 3.71
N ALA A 110 9.47 16.49 4.66
CA ALA A 110 10.84 17.04 4.64
C ALA A 110 11.59 16.59 3.37
N TYR A 111 11.47 15.32 3.00
CA TYR A 111 12.08 14.77 1.81
C TYR A 111 11.54 15.41 0.52
N GLN A 112 10.25 15.73 0.46
CA GLN A 112 9.63 16.46 -0.65
C GLN A 112 10.03 17.94 -0.69
N LEU A 113 10.13 18.61 0.46
CA LEU A 113 10.58 20.01 0.54
C LEU A 113 12.04 20.16 0.08
N LEU A 114 12.84 19.12 0.25
CA LEU A 114 14.23 19.07 -0.21
C LEU A 114 14.37 18.66 -1.69
N LYS A 115 13.27 18.53 -2.44
CA LYS A 115 13.30 18.27 -3.88
C LYS A 115 14.23 19.20 -4.69
N PRO A 116 14.31 20.53 -4.43
CA PRO A 116 15.25 21.40 -5.15
C PRO A 116 16.72 21.28 -4.68
N MET A 117 17.01 20.55 -3.60
CA MET A 117 18.37 20.38 -3.04
C MET A 117 18.73 18.90 -2.92
N PRO A 118 19.18 18.26 -4.03
CA PRO A 118 19.39 16.80 -4.09
C PRO A 118 20.49 16.30 -3.13
N ASP A 119 21.53 17.08 -2.88
CA ASP A 119 22.62 16.71 -1.96
C ASP A 119 22.12 16.62 -0.53
N LEU A 120 21.29 17.59 -0.11
CA LEU A 120 20.72 17.62 1.23
C LEU A 120 19.69 16.50 1.42
N ARG A 121 18.92 16.18 0.37
CA ARG A 121 18.00 15.04 0.33
C ARG A 121 18.72 13.70 0.49
N THR A 122 19.85 13.54 -0.20
CA THR A 122 20.69 12.33 -0.08
C THR A 122 21.30 12.22 1.32
N LYS A 123 21.77 13.35 1.88
CA LYS A 123 22.30 13.41 3.25
C LYS A 123 21.24 13.08 4.29
N LEU A 124 19.98 13.51 4.09
CA LEU A 124 18.87 13.17 4.97
C LEU A 124 18.59 11.66 5.00
N VAL A 125 18.57 11.00 3.84
CA VAL A 125 18.36 9.54 3.76
C VAL A 125 19.51 8.78 4.41
N LYS A 126 20.76 9.13 4.09
CA LYS A 126 21.94 8.48 4.70
C LYS A 126 21.93 8.58 6.22
N LYS A 127 21.53 9.73 6.77
CA LYS A 127 21.38 9.91 8.22
C LYS A 127 20.28 9.04 8.80
N LEU A 128 19.14 8.90 8.12
CA LEU A 128 18.06 8.02 8.56
C LEU A 128 18.54 6.57 8.62
N GLU A 129 19.16 6.08 7.54
CA GLU A 129 19.71 4.72 7.48
C GLU A 129 20.74 4.46 8.58
N GLN A 130 21.65 5.41 8.80
CA GLN A 130 22.64 5.31 9.87
C GLN A 130 21.99 5.18 11.25
N VAL A 131 21.02 6.04 11.57
CA VAL A 131 20.33 6.01 12.86
C VAL A 131 19.51 4.73 13.01
N THR A 132 18.84 4.27 11.96
CA THR A 132 18.08 3.02 11.97
C THR A 132 18.99 1.81 12.20
N ASN A 133 20.13 1.73 11.49
CA ASN A 133 21.08 0.64 11.64
C ASN A 133 21.71 0.62 13.05
N GLN A 134 22.12 1.78 13.56
CA GLN A 134 22.63 1.89 14.94
C GLN A 134 21.58 1.48 15.98
N SER A 135 20.32 1.90 15.80
CA SER A 135 19.23 1.50 16.70
C SER A 135 18.96 -0.01 16.64
N MET A 136 18.98 -0.58 15.44
CA MET A 136 18.81 -2.02 15.21
C MET A 136 19.95 -2.83 15.85
N GLU A 137 21.20 -2.41 15.67
CA GLU A 137 22.36 -3.03 16.29
C GLU A 137 22.25 -3.00 17.83
N GLN A 138 21.84 -1.87 18.40
CA GLN A 138 21.63 -1.74 19.86
C GLN A 138 20.52 -2.67 20.37
N LEU A 139 19.43 -2.82 19.61
CA LEU A 139 18.32 -3.72 19.93
C LEU A 139 18.74 -5.20 19.84
N LEU A 140 19.51 -5.57 18.82
CA LEU A 140 19.95 -6.95 18.58
C LEU A 140 21.05 -7.38 19.56
N GLN A 141 21.90 -6.46 20.01
CA GLN A 141 22.94 -6.72 21.00
C GLN A 141 22.40 -6.88 22.43
N GLY A 142 21.07 -6.90 22.63
CA GLY A 142 20.44 -7.13 23.94
C GLY A 142 20.68 -6.03 24.97
N ASN A 143 21.32 -4.92 24.61
CA ASN A 143 21.65 -3.81 25.50
C ASN A 143 20.45 -2.86 25.72
N TYR A 144 19.25 -3.41 25.87
CA TYR A 144 18.12 -2.63 26.39
C TYR A 144 18.23 -2.51 27.90
N ALA A 145 19.24 -1.79 28.39
CA ALA A 145 19.20 -1.24 29.73
C ALA A 145 18.16 -0.11 29.71
N PRO A 146 17.04 -0.21 30.44
CA PRO A 146 16.14 0.92 30.58
C PRO A 146 16.91 2.02 31.31
N LYS A 147 17.19 3.13 30.62
CA LYS A 147 17.58 4.36 31.31
C LYS A 147 16.34 4.96 31.98
N SER A 148 15.80 4.29 33.00
CA SER A 148 14.95 4.96 33.97
C SER A 148 15.82 5.60 35.05
N LYS A 149 15.87 6.93 34.96
CA LYS A 149 16.07 7.93 36.02
C LYS A 149 17.47 8.09 36.64
N ARG A 150 17.95 9.34 36.61
CA ARG A 150 18.26 10.17 37.80
C ARG A 150 18.35 11.65 37.36
N ARG A 151 17.40 12.46 37.83
CA ARG A 151 17.62 13.59 38.76
C ARG A 151 18.52 14.68 38.18
N LEU A 152 17.92 15.83 37.88
CA LEU A 152 18.00 16.99 38.78
C LEU A 152 16.57 17.51 39.00
#